data_AF-A0A853IPW2-F1
#
_entry.id   AF-A0A853IPW2-F1
#
_cell.length_a   1.000
_cell.length_b   1.000
_cell.length_c   1.000
_cell.angle_alpha   90.00
_cell.angle_beta   90.00
_cell.angle_gamma   90.00
#
_symmetry.space_group_name_H-M   'P 1'
#
loop_
_entity.id
_entity.type
_entity.pdbx_description
1 polymer ?
#
loop_
_entity_poly.entity_id
_entity_poly.type
_entity_poly.pdbx_seq_one_letter_code
_entity_poly.pdbx_strand_id
1 'polypeptide(L)'
;MRQPALAALALLASLAVHAHVPFLKPSQFNIENPRLQVESAFTEFPFQADFAMDSPNFSITQPDGTVTPLKASARTKAAVYLEPVIGAAGTYRVSTGVRVGPRYKAVETAAGKLYFAGDMQRVSGAPTSMQYYSSADVYLAKGEPAYAPRPSERGVEIIPLSSPNRLAVGAPLQLKVLQDGKPAAQARVVVAYDNEHYKKHRVEDLYDVENVRTSSLRTNDGGQFSVTPTQGGLMYLFVTLHRKVQPDLWESHNAGLTLEVAPPAP
;
A
#
# COMPACT_ATOMS: atom_id res chain seq x y z
N MET A 1 -32.94 -28.23 -47.82
CA MET A 1 -31.69 -27.72 -47.22
C MET A 1 -31.91 -26.30 -46.72
N ARG A 2 -31.69 -26.05 -45.43
CA ARG A 2 -31.20 -24.80 -44.81
C ARG A 2 -31.33 -24.96 -43.30
N GLN A 3 -30.25 -25.42 -42.67
CA GLN A 3 -30.09 -25.41 -41.22
C GLN A 3 -29.99 -23.95 -40.75
N PRO A 4 -30.69 -23.53 -39.68
CA PRO A 4 -30.40 -22.25 -39.04
C PRO A 4 -29.08 -22.38 -38.27
N ALA A 5 -28.11 -21.52 -38.63
CA ALA A 5 -26.83 -21.43 -37.96
C ALA A 5 -27.02 -20.93 -36.52
N LEU A 6 -26.56 -21.70 -35.53
CA LEU A 6 -26.35 -21.22 -34.17
C LEU A 6 -25.21 -20.19 -34.21
N ALA A 7 -25.54 -18.91 -33.98
CA ALA A 7 -24.53 -17.91 -33.67
C ALA A 7 -24.03 -18.17 -32.23
N ALA A 8 -22.80 -18.66 -32.11
CA ALA A 8 -22.12 -18.76 -30.82
C ALA A 8 -21.81 -17.34 -30.31
N LEU A 9 -22.54 -16.90 -29.29
CA LEU A 9 -22.25 -15.67 -28.56
C LEU A 9 -20.97 -15.92 -27.74
N ALA A 10 -19.82 -15.53 -28.28
CA ALA A 10 -18.57 -15.52 -27.53
C ALA A 10 -18.67 -14.43 -26.45
N LEU A 11 -19.04 -14.83 -25.23
CA LEU A 11 -18.88 -14.01 -24.04
C LEU A 11 -17.38 -13.70 -23.86
N LEU A 12 -16.98 -12.52 -24.30
CA LEU A 12 -15.71 -11.90 -23.90
C LEU A 12 -15.83 -11.60 -22.39
N ALA A 13 -15.52 -12.58 -21.55
CA ALA A 13 -15.26 -12.32 -20.15
C ALA A 13 -14.07 -11.35 -20.10
N SER A 14 -14.34 -10.10 -19.72
CA SER A 14 -13.31 -9.12 -19.45
C SER A 14 -12.42 -9.67 -18.35
N LEU A 15 -11.20 -10.10 -18.70
CA LEU A 15 -10.17 -10.41 -17.71
C LEU A 15 -9.88 -9.11 -16.95
N ALA A 16 -10.44 -8.97 -15.77
CA ALA A 16 -10.09 -7.88 -14.86
C ALA A 16 -8.67 -8.14 -14.38
N VAL A 17 -7.69 -7.44 -14.96
CA VAL A 17 -6.30 -7.48 -14.49
C VAL A 17 -6.25 -6.63 -13.23
N HIS A 18 -6.24 -7.29 -12.07
CA HIS A 18 -6.14 -6.63 -10.79
C HIS A 18 -4.68 -6.23 -10.55
N ALA A 19 -4.45 -4.99 -10.12
CA ALA A 19 -3.11 -4.51 -9.84
C ALA A 19 -2.73 -4.79 -8.39
N HIS A 20 -1.63 -5.52 -8.18
CA HIS A 20 -1.14 -5.81 -6.85
C HIS A 20 -0.50 -4.59 -6.18
N VAL A 21 -0.79 -4.42 -4.89
CA VAL A 21 -0.27 -3.33 -4.05
C VAL A 21 0.64 -3.85 -2.94
N PRO A 22 1.67 -3.09 -2.52
CA PRO A 22 2.68 -3.55 -1.56
C PRO A 22 2.18 -3.51 -0.11
N PHE A 23 2.54 -4.49 0.72
CA PHE A 23 2.30 -4.42 2.16
C PHE A 23 3.43 -5.06 2.99
N LEU A 24 3.52 -4.61 4.24
CA LEU A 24 4.24 -5.30 5.30
C LEU A 24 3.26 -5.75 6.38
N LYS A 25 3.37 -7.00 6.86
CA LYS A 25 2.52 -7.55 7.92
C LYS A 25 3.38 -8.25 8.98
N PRO A 26 3.57 -7.64 10.16
CA PRO A 26 4.26 -8.29 11.26
C PRO A 26 3.39 -9.35 11.92
N SER A 27 4.01 -10.34 12.57
CA SER A 27 3.31 -11.26 13.48
C SER A 27 2.87 -10.60 14.78
N GLN A 28 3.48 -9.48 15.15
CA GLN A 28 3.22 -8.70 16.36
C GLN A 28 3.48 -7.21 16.08
N PHE A 29 2.47 -6.35 16.27
CA PHE A 29 2.68 -4.89 16.27
C PHE A 29 3.18 -4.39 17.62
N ASN A 30 2.75 -5.07 18.68
CA ASN A 30 3.24 -4.90 20.04
C ASN A 30 4.06 -6.15 20.40
N ILE A 31 5.37 -5.99 20.50
CA ILE A 31 6.32 -7.09 20.58
C ILE A 31 6.40 -7.58 22.03
N GLU A 32 5.81 -8.74 22.27
CA GLU A 32 5.83 -9.41 23.57
C GLU A 32 6.84 -10.56 23.61
N ASN A 33 7.08 -11.19 22.46
CA ASN A 33 8.01 -12.31 22.35
C ASN A 33 9.03 -12.09 21.22
N PRO A 34 10.25 -12.66 21.34
CA PRO A 34 11.34 -12.40 20.40
C PRO A 34 11.17 -13.09 19.03
N ARG A 35 10.14 -13.92 18.82
CA ARG A 35 9.86 -14.60 17.55
C ARG A 35 9.05 -13.69 16.63
N LEU A 36 9.58 -12.50 16.38
CA LEU A 36 8.99 -11.51 15.49
C LEU A 36 9.37 -11.84 14.04
N GLN A 37 8.37 -11.90 13.16
CA GLN A 37 8.54 -11.95 11.72
C GLN A 37 7.75 -10.83 11.06
N VAL A 38 8.22 -10.34 9.92
CA VAL A 38 7.50 -9.39 9.07
C VAL A 38 7.40 -9.96 7.67
N GLU A 39 6.18 -10.18 7.20
CA GLU A 39 5.85 -10.61 5.85
C GLU A 39 5.84 -9.40 4.90
N SER A 40 6.56 -9.50 3.79
CA SER A 40 6.63 -8.51 2.71
C SER A 40 6.10 -9.13 1.42
N ALA A 41 4.97 -8.61 0.94
CA ALA A 41 4.31 -9.13 -0.25
C ALA A 41 3.53 -8.05 -1.00
N PHE A 42 3.22 -8.37 -2.24
CA PHE A 42 2.22 -7.70 -3.05
C PHE A 42 0.90 -8.47 -2.93
N THR A 43 -0.21 -7.74 -2.98
CA THR A 43 -1.54 -8.33 -2.83
C THR A 43 -2.59 -7.67 -3.69
N GLU A 44 -3.60 -8.45 -4.09
CA GLU A 44 -4.87 -7.93 -4.59
C GLU A 44 -5.90 -7.71 -3.47
N PHE A 45 -5.84 -8.47 -2.37
CA PHE A 45 -6.77 -8.45 -1.25
C PHE A 45 -6.03 -8.16 0.06
N PRO A 46 -6.46 -7.22 0.91
CA PRO A 46 -5.70 -6.81 2.10
C PRO A 46 -5.15 -8.02 2.87
N PHE A 47 -3.82 -8.06 3.03
CA PHE A 47 -3.10 -9.05 3.84
C PHE A 47 -3.10 -10.51 3.34
N GLN A 48 -3.54 -10.77 2.10
CA GLN A 48 -3.36 -12.05 1.42
C GLN A 48 -2.13 -11.99 0.50
N ALA A 49 -1.01 -12.57 0.91
CA ALA A 49 0.21 -12.57 0.11
C ALA A 49 0.01 -13.30 -1.23
N ASP A 50 0.33 -12.64 -2.34
CA ASP A 50 0.22 -13.23 -3.68
C ASP A 50 1.57 -13.27 -4.42
N PHE A 51 2.31 -12.15 -4.41
CA PHE A 51 3.67 -12.09 -4.96
C PHE A 51 4.69 -11.59 -3.94
N ALA A 52 5.83 -12.26 -3.89
CA ALA A 52 6.94 -11.85 -3.03
C ALA A 52 7.42 -10.43 -3.38
N MET A 53 7.27 -9.51 -2.42
CA MET A 53 7.82 -8.16 -2.53
C MET A 53 9.23 -8.17 -1.95
N ASP A 54 10.21 -8.49 -2.80
CA ASP A 54 11.62 -8.45 -2.45
C ASP A 54 12.20 -7.05 -2.73
N SER A 55 13.10 -6.59 -1.85
CA SER A 55 13.70 -5.26 -1.93
C SER A 55 15.16 -5.27 -1.47
N PRO A 56 16.08 -4.62 -2.20
CA PRO A 56 17.44 -4.40 -1.71
C PRO A 56 17.52 -3.34 -0.60
N ASN A 57 16.41 -2.64 -0.34
CA ASN A 57 16.35 -1.46 0.53
C ASN A 57 15.63 -1.73 1.86
N PHE A 58 15.43 -3.01 2.23
CA PHE A 58 14.84 -3.33 3.53
C PHE A 58 15.65 -2.71 4.66
N SER A 59 14.96 -2.06 5.59
CA SER A 59 15.60 -1.40 6.72
C SER A 59 14.70 -1.37 7.93
N ILE A 60 15.31 -1.18 9.10
CA ILE A 60 14.64 -0.87 10.35
C ILE A 60 15.18 0.44 10.90
N THR A 61 14.28 1.35 11.24
CA THR A 61 14.58 2.53 12.06
C THR A 61 14.28 2.18 13.51
N GLN A 62 15.27 2.33 14.38
CA GLN A 62 15.20 2.07 15.81
C GLN A 62 14.58 3.25 16.59
N PRO A 63 14.22 3.08 17.88
CA PRO A 63 13.66 4.15 18.71
C PRO A 63 14.54 5.41 18.79
N ASP A 64 15.86 5.22 18.84
CA ASP A 64 16.85 6.31 18.84
C ASP A 64 16.97 7.03 17.49
N GLY A 65 16.35 6.50 16.44
CA GLY A 65 16.43 7.00 15.07
C GLY A 65 17.53 6.38 14.23
N THR A 66 18.35 5.49 14.80
CA THR A 66 19.38 4.76 14.05
C THR A 66 18.70 3.88 13.00
N VAL A 67 19.17 3.95 11.76
CA VAL A 67 18.66 3.13 10.65
C VAL A 67 19.66 2.03 10.34
N THR A 68 19.21 0.78 10.33
CA THR A 68 20.03 -0.37 9.95
C THR A 68 19.39 -1.15 8.81
N PRO A 69 20.19 -1.70 7.88
CA PRO A 69 19.67 -2.54 6.81
C PRO A 69 19.16 -3.88 7.36
N LEU A 70 18.10 -4.40 6.75
CA LEU A 70 17.58 -5.74 7.00
C LEU A 70 17.88 -6.64 5.79
N LYS A 71 18.03 -7.93 6.05
CA LYS A 71 18.12 -8.97 5.01
C LYS A 71 16.91 -9.88 5.11
N ALA A 72 16.46 -10.40 3.98
CA ALA A 72 15.46 -11.46 3.96
C ALA A 72 15.96 -12.69 4.73
N SER A 73 15.18 -13.20 5.67
CA SER A 73 15.44 -14.47 6.36
C SER A 73 14.98 -15.65 5.51
N ALA A 74 13.87 -15.49 4.78
CA ALA A 74 13.32 -16.48 3.88
C ALA A 74 12.53 -15.83 2.73
N ARG A 75 12.30 -16.60 1.67
CA ARG A 75 11.51 -16.18 0.50
C ARG A 75 10.73 -17.36 -0.08
N THR A 76 9.45 -17.14 -0.35
CA THR A 76 8.59 -18.01 -1.17
C THR A 76 8.24 -17.27 -2.47
N LYS A 77 7.37 -17.88 -3.31
CA LYS A 77 6.81 -17.17 -4.46
C LYS A 77 5.85 -16.03 -4.04
N ALA A 78 5.15 -16.21 -2.92
CA ALA A 78 4.13 -15.30 -2.44
C ALA A 78 4.65 -14.22 -1.48
N ALA A 79 5.74 -14.47 -0.74
CA ALA A 79 6.21 -13.53 0.28
C ALA A 79 7.72 -13.59 0.50
N VAL A 80 8.27 -12.47 0.96
CA VAL A 80 9.58 -12.38 1.63
C VAL A 80 9.35 -12.22 3.13
N TYR A 81 10.17 -12.86 3.96
CA TYR A 81 10.10 -12.76 5.41
C TYR A 81 11.35 -12.06 5.96
N LEU A 82 11.13 -11.17 6.93
CA LEU A 82 12.17 -10.45 7.65
C LEU A 82 12.08 -10.80 9.14
N GLU A 83 13.22 -10.91 9.80
CA GLU A 83 13.33 -11.17 11.25
C GLU A 83 14.18 -10.06 11.90
N PRO A 84 13.62 -8.86 12.09
CA PRO A 84 14.34 -7.75 12.69
C PRO A 84 14.70 -8.07 14.15
N VAL A 85 15.93 -7.73 14.55
CA VAL A 85 16.39 -7.85 15.93
C VAL A 85 15.87 -6.65 16.74
N ILE A 86 15.19 -6.92 17.85
CA ILE A 86 14.54 -5.90 18.67
C ILE A 86 15.21 -5.80 20.04
N GLY A 87 15.98 -4.73 20.24
CA GLY A 87 16.73 -4.45 21.47
C GLY A 87 15.95 -3.60 22.46
N ALA A 88 16.08 -2.27 22.34
CA ALA A 88 15.54 -1.28 23.27
C ALA A 88 13.99 -1.21 23.26
N ALA A 89 13.43 -0.68 24.35
CA ALA A 89 12.02 -0.27 24.37
C ALA A 89 11.79 0.95 23.47
N GLY A 90 10.59 1.07 22.92
CA GLY A 90 10.19 2.18 22.05
C GLY A 90 9.60 1.71 20.72
N THR A 91 9.48 2.65 19.77
CA THR A 91 8.88 2.41 18.46
C THR A 91 9.92 2.20 17.38
N TYR A 92 9.69 1.20 16.52
CA TYR A 92 10.50 0.86 15.37
C TYR A 92 9.69 1.09 14.09
N ARG A 93 10.34 1.47 12.99
CA ARG A 93 9.75 1.48 11.64
C ARG A 93 10.47 0.43 10.80
N VAL A 94 9.76 -0.58 10.31
CA VAL A 94 10.29 -1.49 9.29
C VAL A 94 9.82 -0.98 7.94
N SER A 95 10.76 -0.84 7.01
CA SER A 95 10.49 -0.33 5.67
C SER A 95 11.05 -1.25 4.61
N THR A 96 10.34 -1.36 3.50
CA THR A 96 10.87 -1.94 2.26
C THR A 96 11.80 -0.99 1.51
N GLY A 97 11.76 0.31 1.84
CA GLY A 97 12.33 1.37 1.02
C GLY A 97 11.65 1.46 -0.36
N VAL A 98 11.97 2.50 -1.12
CA VAL A 98 11.45 2.63 -2.50
C VAL A 98 12.10 1.56 -3.37
N ARG A 99 11.27 0.71 -3.98
CA ARG A 99 11.68 -0.30 -4.94
C ARG A 99 11.23 0.10 -6.34
N VAL A 100 12.15 0.02 -7.30
CA VAL A 100 11.83 0.19 -8.73
C VAL A 100 11.13 -1.07 -9.25
N GLY A 101 9.92 -0.89 -9.78
CA GLY A 101 9.11 -1.93 -10.39
C GLY A 101 9.29 -2.03 -11.91
N PRO A 102 8.44 -2.82 -12.58
CA PRO A 102 8.42 -2.88 -14.04
C PRO A 102 7.91 -1.57 -14.66
N ARG A 103 8.24 -1.37 -15.94
CA ARG A 103 7.67 -0.34 -16.80
C ARG A 103 6.63 -0.99 -17.72
N TYR A 104 5.42 -0.46 -17.74
CA TYR A 104 4.34 -0.92 -18.61
C TYR A 104 3.96 0.12 -19.66
N LYS A 105 3.37 -0.34 -20.76
CA LYS A 105 2.69 0.55 -21.71
C LYS A 105 1.41 1.09 -21.07
N ALA A 106 1.06 2.32 -21.41
CA ALA A 106 -0.14 2.98 -20.95
C ALA A 106 -0.71 3.89 -22.05
N VAL A 107 -1.94 4.37 -21.84
CA VAL A 107 -2.62 5.36 -22.67
C VAL A 107 -3.00 6.53 -21.78
N GLU A 108 -2.68 7.75 -22.22
CA GLU A 108 -3.12 9.00 -21.60
C GLU A 108 -4.27 9.59 -22.42
N THR A 109 -5.44 9.70 -21.81
CA THR A 109 -6.62 10.31 -22.46
C THR A 109 -6.46 11.83 -22.57
N ALA A 110 -7.26 12.48 -23.42
CA ALA A 110 -7.29 13.93 -23.52
C ALA A 110 -7.64 14.65 -22.20
N ALA A 111 -8.32 13.96 -21.27
CA ALA A 111 -8.63 14.45 -19.93
C ALA A 111 -7.50 14.22 -18.90
N GLY A 112 -6.32 13.74 -19.33
CA GLY A 112 -5.17 13.46 -18.46
C GLY A 112 -5.28 12.19 -17.62
N LYS A 113 -6.32 11.36 -17.81
CA LYS A 113 -6.44 10.06 -17.13
C LYS A 113 -5.54 9.01 -17.78
N LEU A 114 -4.95 8.17 -16.93
CA LEU A 114 -4.04 7.09 -17.32
C LEU A 114 -4.73 5.73 -17.25
N TYR A 115 -4.58 4.95 -18.31
CA TYR A 115 -5.08 3.58 -18.41
C TYR A 115 -3.92 2.65 -18.82
N PHE A 116 -3.89 1.44 -18.27
CA PHE A 116 -2.83 0.47 -18.51
C PHE A 116 -3.40 -0.95 -18.58
N ALA A 117 -2.56 -1.92 -18.96
CA ALA A 117 -2.96 -3.32 -19.13
C ALA A 117 -4.24 -3.47 -20.00
N GLY A 118 -5.20 -4.29 -19.57
CA GLY A 118 -6.44 -4.56 -20.31
C GLY A 118 -7.32 -3.31 -20.51
N ASP A 119 -7.21 -2.31 -19.64
CA ASP A 119 -8.06 -1.12 -19.70
C ASP A 119 -7.66 -0.18 -20.84
N MET A 120 -6.45 -0.32 -21.40
CA MET A 120 -6.01 0.43 -22.59
C MET A 120 -6.94 0.22 -23.79
N GLN A 121 -7.60 -0.95 -23.89
CA GLN A 121 -8.50 -1.26 -25.02
C GLN A 121 -9.84 -0.53 -24.93
N ARG A 122 -10.20 0.02 -23.76
CA ARG A 122 -11.49 0.68 -23.50
C ARG A 122 -11.47 2.17 -23.80
N VAL A 123 -10.29 2.73 -24.06
CA VAL A 123 -10.09 4.19 -24.17
C VAL A 123 -9.26 4.55 -25.39
N SER A 124 -9.43 5.77 -25.87
CA SER A 124 -8.55 6.38 -26.88
C SER A 124 -7.71 7.47 -26.22
N GLY A 125 -6.43 7.56 -26.62
CA GLY A 125 -5.50 8.54 -26.07
C GLY A 125 -4.10 8.41 -26.65
N ALA A 126 -3.19 9.25 -26.18
CA ALA A 126 -1.79 9.21 -26.59
C ALA A 126 -1.08 7.99 -25.98
N PRO A 127 -0.35 7.19 -26.77
CA PRO A 127 0.52 6.15 -26.24
C PRO A 127 1.56 6.75 -25.30
N THR A 128 1.73 6.13 -24.15
CA THR A 128 2.71 6.53 -23.13
C THR A 128 3.19 5.29 -22.39
N SER A 129 3.93 5.49 -21.30
CA SER A 129 4.42 4.41 -20.44
C SER A 129 4.36 4.80 -18.98
N MET A 130 4.30 3.79 -18.11
CA MET A 130 4.22 3.93 -16.67
C MET A 130 5.33 3.14 -16.00
N GLN A 131 6.25 3.82 -15.32
CA GLN A 131 7.28 3.22 -14.46
C GLN A 131 6.75 3.12 -13.03
N TYR A 132 6.73 1.92 -12.46
CA TYR A 132 6.24 1.72 -11.11
C TYR A 132 7.35 1.87 -10.07
N TYR A 133 6.97 2.45 -8.94
CA TYR A 133 7.73 2.48 -7.70
C TYR A 133 6.81 2.03 -6.57
N SER A 134 7.33 1.21 -5.67
CA SER A 134 6.55 0.67 -4.55
C SER A 134 7.35 0.73 -3.27
N SER A 135 6.68 1.15 -2.20
CA SER A 135 7.17 1.08 -0.82
C SER A 135 6.03 0.61 0.08
N ALA A 136 6.42 0.04 1.21
CA ALA A 136 5.53 -0.32 2.30
C ALA A 136 6.27 -0.17 3.62
N ASP A 137 5.54 0.30 4.62
CA ASP A 137 6.01 0.52 5.98
C ASP A 137 5.10 -0.17 6.99
N VAL A 138 5.69 -0.51 8.14
CA VAL A 138 4.94 -0.86 9.35
C VAL A 138 5.68 -0.35 10.59
N TYR A 139 4.92 0.01 11.62
CA TYR A 139 5.46 0.46 12.90
C TYR A 139 5.22 -0.61 13.96
N LEU A 140 6.27 -0.90 14.73
CA LEU A 140 6.26 -1.88 15.81
C LEU A 140 6.61 -1.19 17.13
N ALA A 141 6.13 -1.71 18.26
CA ALA A 141 6.50 -1.21 19.58
C ALA A 141 6.98 -2.34 20.49
N LYS A 142 8.01 -2.08 21.29
CA LYS A 142 8.43 -2.93 22.42
C LYS A 142 8.26 -2.13 23.72
N GLY A 143 7.45 -2.64 24.64
CA GLY A 143 7.12 -1.92 25.87
C GLY A 143 6.34 -0.63 25.60
N GLU A 144 6.72 0.45 26.28
CA GLU A 144 6.12 1.77 26.07
C GLU A 144 6.56 2.37 24.72
N PRO A 145 5.63 2.76 23.83
CA PRO A 145 5.98 3.37 22.56
C PRO A 145 6.68 4.71 22.78
N ALA A 146 7.79 4.90 22.08
CA ALA A 146 8.53 6.15 22.03
C ALA A 146 8.64 6.55 20.56
N TYR A 147 7.59 7.23 20.07
CA TYR A 147 7.45 7.57 18.66
C TYR A 147 7.82 9.03 18.39
N ALA A 148 8.61 9.24 17.34
CA ALA A 148 8.77 10.53 16.69
C ALA A 148 8.68 10.32 15.16
N PRO A 149 8.01 11.21 14.41
CA PRO A 149 7.99 11.14 12.95
C PRO A 149 9.40 11.22 12.37
N ARG A 150 9.80 10.22 11.58
CA ARG A 150 11.09 10.17 10.87
C ARG A 150 10.87 9.76 9.42
N PRO A 151 10.42 10.70 8.56
CA PRO A 151 10.35 10.46 7.11
C PRO A 151 11.74 10.11 6.57
N SER A 152 11.77 9.26 5.54
CA SER A 152 12.99 8.98 4.78
C SER A 152 13.28 10.06 3.74
N GLU A 153 12.30 10.93 3.48
CA GLU A 153 12.34 12.01 2.49
C GLU A 153 12.51 11.51 1.05
N ARG A 154 12.16 10.23 0.80
CA ARG A 154 12.32 9.58 -0.50
C ARG A 154 11.04 8.89 -0.94
N GLY A 155 10.59 9.19 -2.15
CA GLY A 155 9.39 8.63 -2.73
C GLY A 155 8.14 9.04 -1.96
N VAL A 156 7.11 8.21 -2.01
CA VAL A 156 5.85 8.46 -1.31
C VAL A 156 5.85 7.73 0.03
N GLU A 157 5.45 8.43 1.08
CA GLU A 157 5.42 7.92 2.46
C GLU A 157 4.09 8.27 3.14
N ILE A 158 3.57 7.35 3.95
CA ILE A 158 2.44 7.60 4.87
C ILE A 158 3.01 7.64 6.29
N ILE A 159 3.02 8.81 6.92
CA ILE A 159 3.67 9.05 8.20
C ILE A 159 2.63 9.37 9.28
N PRO A 160 2.47 8.53 10.32
CA PRO A 160 1.69 8.88 11.51
C PRO A 160 2.24 10.16 12.18
N LEU A 161 1.36 11.00 12.73
CA LEU A 161 1.78 12.18 13.49
C LEU A 161 1.91 11.89 14.99
N SER A 162 1.42 10.74 15.44
CA SER A 162 1.54 10.19 16.78
C SER A 162 1.79 8.68 16.70
N SER A 163 2.13 8.05 17.84
CA SER A 163 2.37 6.60 17.87
C SER A 163 1.17 5.82 17.31
N PRO A 164 1.38 4.96 16.29
CA PRO A 164 0.32 4.11 15.76
C PRO A 164 0.08 2.83 16.57
N ASN A 165 0.96 2.47 17.51
CA ASN A 165 0.96 1.16 18.18
C ASN A 165 -0.08 0.99 19.31
N ARG A 166 -0.94 2.00 19.52
CA ARG A 166 -2.05 1.99 20.49
C ARG A 166 -3.35 2.46 19.84
N LEU A 167 -3.46 2.34 18.53
CA LEU A 167 -4.67 2.71 17.80
C LEU A 167 -5.82 1.78 18.21
N ALA A 168 -6.98 2.36 18.51
CA ALA A 168 -8.19 1.63 18.89
C ALA A 168 -9.38 2.08 18.04
N VAL A 169 -10.42 1.25 18.00
CA VAL A 169 -11.69 1.62 17.34
C VAL A 169 -12.24 2.93 17.91
N GLY A 170 -12.66 3.82 17.03
CA GLY A 170 -13.22 5.13 17.37
C GLY A 170 -12.18 6.21 17.73
N ALA A 171 -10.92 5.84 17.94
CA ALA A 171 -9.85 6.80 18.21
C ALA A 171 -9.26 7.33 16.89
N PRO A 172 -9.24 8.66 16.65
CA PRO A 172 -8.64 9.21 15.44
C PRO A 172 -7.12 9.11 15.49
N LEU A 173 -6.51 8.71 14.38
CA LEU A 173 -5.08 8.85 14.13
C LEU A 173 -4.88 9.90 13.03
N GLN A 174 -4.03 10.89 13.30
CA GLN A 174 -3.62 11.86 12.29
C GLN A 174 -2.37 11.35 11.58
N LEU A 175 -2.37 11.46 10.25
CA LEU A 175 -1.26 11.04 9.40
C LEU A 175 -0.98 12.11 8.35
N LYS A 176 0.18 11.99 7.70
CA LYS A 176 0.60 12.84 6.60
C LYS A 176 1.11 11.99 5.44
N VAL A 177 0.68 12.32 4.23
CA VAL A 177 1.29 11.80 3.00
C VAL A 177 2.38 12.77 2.57
N LEU A 178 3.58 12.24 2.36
CA LEU A 178 4.72 12.98 1.85
C LEU A 178 5.13 12.41 0.49
N GLN A 179 5.62 13.28 -0.39
CA GLN A 179 6.35 12.93 -1.59
C GLN A 179 7.71 13.63 -1.53
N ASP A 180 8.79 12.86 -1.46
CA ASP A 180 10.16 13.35 -1.37
C ASP A 180 10.32 14.42 -0.26
N GLY A 181 9.77 14.10 0.92
CA GLY A 181 9.76 14.98 2.10
C GLY A 181 8.74 16.13 2.07
N LYS A 182 8.09 16.40 0.93
CA LYS A 182 7.12 17.49 0.77
C LYS A 182 5.69 17.00 0.98
N PRO A 183 4.77 17.83 1.51
CA PRO A 183 3.35 17.48 1.60
C PRO A 183 2.74 17.09 0.24
N ALA A 184 2.05 15.95 0.17
CA ALA A 184 1.26 15.56 -0.98
C ALA A 184 -0.20 15.99 -0.78
N ALA A 185 -0.56 17.15 -1.32
CA ALA A 185 -1.91 17.70 -1.23
C ALA A 185 -2.93 16.91 -2.08
N GLN A 186 -4.17 16.81 -1.60
CA GLN A 186 -5.30 16.17 -2.28
C GLN A 186 -5.06 14.70 -2.69
N ALA A 187 -4.02 14.07 -2.13
CA ALA A 187 -3.68 12.68 -2.31
C ALA A 187 -4.83 11.81 -1.80
N ARG A 188 -5.26 10.86 -2.63
CA ARG A 188 -6.30 9.91 -2.27
C ARG A 188 -5.69 8.76 -1.49
N VAL A 189 -6.18 8.54 -0.28
CA VAL A 189 -5.75 7.46 0.60
C VAL A 189 -6.85 6.40 0.64
N VAL A 190 -6.57 5.23 0.08
CA VAL A 190 -7.42 4.05 0.21
C VAL A 190 -7.33 3.50 1.63
N VAL A 191 -8.47 3.18 2.21
CA VAL A 191 -8.57 2.52 3.52
C VAL A 191 -9.19 1.14 3.30
N ALA A 192 -8.53 0.10 3.79
CA ALA A 192 -8.99 -1.27 3.70
C ALA A 192 -8.78 -2.03 5.02
N TYR A 193 -9.59 -3.06 5.24
CA TYR A 193 -9.48 -3.92 6.42
C TYR A 193 -9.30 -5.38 6.01
N ASP A 194 -8.63 -6.17 6.85
CA ASP A 194 -8.35 -7.59 6.61
C ASP A 194 -9.56 -8.46 6.29
N ASN A 195 -10.72 -8.12 6.82
CA ASN A 195 -11.94 -8.90 6.66
C ASN A 195 -12.87 -8.38 5.55
N GLU A 196 -12.46 -7.37 4.78
CA GLU A 196 -13.34 -6.71 3.82
C GLU A 196 -13.86 -7.67 2.73
N HIS A 197 -13.01 -8.60 2.27
CA HIS A 197 -13.38 -9.59 1.23
C HIS A 197 -14.38 -10.65 1.72
N TYR A 198 -14.58 -10.80 3.03
CA TYR A 198 -15.64 -11.64 3.58
C TYR A 198 -16.98 -10.90 3.73
N LYS A 199 -16.96 -9.57 3.74
CA LYS A 199 -18.14 -8.73 3.99
C LYS A 199 -18.79 -8.23 2.71
N LYS A 200 -18.03 -8.12 1.62
CA LYS A 200 -18.50 -7.61 0.33
C LYS A 200 -17.89 -8.44 -0.78
N HIS A 201 -18.69 -8.75 -1.80
CA HIS A 201 -18.14 -9.19 -3.08
C HIS A 201 -17.44 -7.98 -3.70
N ARG A 202 -16.12 -8.04 -3.77
CA ARG A 202 -15.32 -6.89 -4.20
C ARG A 202 -15.44 -6.75 -5.71
N VAL A 203 -15.99 -5.62 -6.16
CA VAL A 203 -15.97 -5.18 -7.56
C VAL A 203 -14.88 -4.13 -7.78
N GLU A 204 -14.40 -3.50 -6.70
CA GLU A 204 -13.44 -2.38 -6.70
C GLU A 204 -12.06 -2.82 -6.24
N ASP A 205 -10.97 -2.42 -6.89
CA ASP A 205 -9.62 -2.84 -6.52
C ASP A 205 -8.97 -2.02 -5.41
N LEU A 206 -7.89 -2.55 -4.82
CA LEU A 206 -7.07 -1.75 -3.89
C LEU A 206 -6.31 -0.63 -4.60
N TYR A 207 -5.84 -0.90 -5.82
CA TYR A 207 -5.21 0.11 -6.67
C TYR A 207 -6.23 1.09 -7.26
N ASP A 208 -7.45 0.61 -7.57
CA ASP A 208 -8.61 1.37 -8.06
C ASP A 208 -8.24 2.51 -9.03
N VAL A 209 -7.85 2.12 -10.25
CA VAL A 209 -7.44 3.02 -11.34
C VAL A 209 -8.47 4.11 -11.61
N GLU A 210 -9.75 3.74 -11.52
CA GLU A 210 -10.88 4.59 -11.88
C GLU A 210 -11.33 5.51 -10.74
N ASN A 211 -10.74 5.34 -9.56
CA ASN A 211 -11.09 6.06 -8.34
C ASN A 211 -12.56 5.89 -7.90
N VAL A 212 -13.15 4.71 -8.14
CA VAL A 212 -14.54 4.42 -7.78
C VAL A 212 -14.71 3.98 -6.32
N ARG A 213 -13.63 3.52 -5.67
CA ARG A 213 -13.65 3.01 -4.30
C ARG A 213 -14.08 4.07 -3.29
N THR A 214 -15.17 3.78 -2.59
CA THR A 214 -15.80 4.69 -1.61
C THR A 214 -15.03 4.75 -0.30
N SER A 215 -14.35 3.67 0.09
CA SER A 215 -13.47 3.62 1.26
C SER A 215 -12.13 4.30 0.98
N SER A 216 -12.18 5.62 0.78
CA SER A 216 -11.01 6.46 0.59
C SER A 216 -11.17 7.84 1.25
N LEU A 217 -10.04 8.41 1.64
CA LEU A 217 -9.91 9.74 2.23
C LEU A 217 -9.07 10.62 1.30
N ARG A 218 -9.07 11.93 1.55
CA ARG A 218 -8.18 12.87 0.85
C ARG A 218 -7.34 13.66 1.83
N THR A 219 -6.10 13.91 1.47
CA THR A 219 -5.24 14.81 2.23
C THR A 219 -5.62 16.27 1.99
N ASN A 220 -5.44 17.11 3.00
CA ASN A 220 -5.53 18.57 2.86
C ASN A 220 -4.27 19.14 2.15
N ASP A 221 -4.20 20.47 2.02
CA ASP A 221 -3.08 21.15 1.36
C ASP A 221 -1.74 20.95 2.09
N GLY A 222 -1.81 20.69 3.41
CA GLY A 222 -0.66 20.30 4.23
C GLY A 222 -0.31 18.81 4.12
N GLY A 223 -0.93 18.04 3.23
CA GLY A 223 -0.73 16.60 3.06
C GLY A 223 -1.29 15.76 4.21
N GLN A 224 -2.04 16.34 5.13
CA GLN A 224 -2.55 15.65 6.33
C GLN A 224 -3.94 15.07 6.11
N PHE A 225 -4.24 13.97 6.78
CA PHE A 225 -5.56 13.37 6.86
C PHE A 225 -5.74 12.69 8.22
N SER A 226 -6.99 12.38 8.60
CA SER A 226 -7.28 11.62 9.80
C SER A 226 -8.06 10.36 9.44
N VAL A 227 -7.67 9.24 10.05
CA VAL A 227 -8.43 8.00 10.00
C VAL A 227 -9.00 7.71 11.38
N THR A 228 -10.28 7.36 11.43
CA THR A 228 -10.95 6.89 12.66
C THR A 228 -11.41 5.47 12.41
N PRO A 229 -10.72 4.45 12.95
CA PRO A 229 -11.05 3.08 12.65
C PRO A 229 -12.45 2.70 13.16
N THR A 230 -13.22 2.00 12.34
CA THR A 230 -14.58 1.56 12.70
C THR A 230 -14.63 0.09 13.13
N GLN A 231 -13.52 -0.63 13.06
CA GLN A 231 -13.40 -2.03 13.46
C GLN A 231 -11.97 -2.36 13.87
N GLY A 232 -11.84 -3.32 14.79
CA GLY A 232 -10.55 -3.88 15.20
C GLY A 232 -9.98 -4.86 14.18
N GLY A 233 -8.71 -5.20 14.32
CA GLY A 233 -7.95 -6.04 13.39
C GLY A 233 -6.93 -5.25 12.60
N LEU A 234 -6.53 -5.74 11.42
CA LEU A 234 -5.57 -5.04 10.59
C LEU A 234 -6.25 -4.02 9.67
N MET A 235 -5.68 -2.81 9.63
CA MET A 235 -6.07 -1.73 8.74
C MET A 235 -4.92 -1.40 7.80
N TYR A 236 -5.22 -1.33 6.51
CA TYR A 236 -4.28 -0.98 5.46
C TYR A 236 -4.61 0.40 4.91
N LEU A 237 -3.59 1.25 4.83
CA LEU A 237 -3.63 2.53 4.15
C LEU A 237 -2.77 2.45 2.90
N PHE A 238 -3.31 2.91 1.77
CA PHE A 238 -2.62 2.86 0.50
C PHE A 238 -2.78 4.17 -0.27
N VAL A 239 -1.70 4.63 -0.87
CA VAL A 239 -1.71 5.82 -1.73
C VAL A 239 -0.94 5.55 -3.01
N THR A 240 -1.49 6.03 -4.13
CA THR A 240 -0.83 6.07 -5.43
C THR A 240 -0.75 7.52 -5.89
N LEU A 241 0.45 7.99 -6.23
CA LEU A 241 0.67 9.27 -6.89
C LEU A 241 1.25 9.05 -8.29
N HIS A 242 0.61 9.63 -9.31
CA HIS A 242 1.10 9.63 -10.68
C HIS A 242 1.81 10.94 -10.99
N ARG A 243 3.00 10.84 -11.61
CA ARG A 243 3.76 12.01 -12.05
C ARG A 243 4.18 11.86 -13.51
N LYS A 244 3.85 12.84 -14.34
CA LYS A 244 4.40 12.93 -15.70
C LYS A 244 5.82 13.47 -15.60
N VAL A 245 6.80 12.69 -16.06
CA VAL A 245 8.22 13.07 -16.01
C VAL A 245 8.79 13.36 -17.39
N GLN A 246 8.20 12.77 -18.44
CA GLN A 246 8.48 13.07 -19.84
C GLN A 246 7.16 13.01 -20.64
N PRO A 247 7.11 13.53 -21.88
CA PRO A 247 5.90 13.49 -22.69
C PRO A 247 5.27 12.09 -22.83
N ASP A 248 6.11 11.04 -22.89
CA ASP A 248 5.75 9.63 -23.08
C ASP A 248 6.07 8.75 -21.85
N LEU A 249 6.32 9.37 -20.68
CA LEU A 249 6.64 8.67 -19.44
C LEU A 249 5.97 9.29 -18.22
N TRP A 250 5.21 8.43 -17.54
CA TRP A 250 4.68 8.63 -16.21
C TRP A 250 5.37 7.72 -15.20
N GLU A 251 5.37 8.14 -13.94
CA GLU A 251 5.76 7.33 -12.80
C GLU A 251 4.55 7.09 -11.91
N SER A 252 4.41 5.86 -11.39
CA SER A 252 3.40 5.48 -10.40
C SER A 252 4.09 5.13 -9.09
N HIS A 253 3.93 6.01 -8.11
CA HIS A 253 4.51 5.87 -6.79
C HIS A 253 3.47 5.34 -5.82
N ASN A 254 3.68 4.12 -5.32
CA ASN A 254 2.73 3.37 -4.52
C ASN A 254 3.30 3.17 -3.11
N ALA A 255 2.57 3.59 -2.08
CA ALA A 255 3.00 3.46 -0.71
C ALA A 255 1.91 2.80 0.14
N GLY A 256 2.27 1.73 0.84
CA GLY A 256 1.41 1.02 1.79
C GLY A 256 1.83 1.27 3.24
N LEU A 257 0.87 1.39 4.15
CA LEU A 257 1.08 1.39 5.59
C LEU A 257 0.09 0.44 6.25
N THR A 258 0.62 -0.52 7.00
CA THR A 258 -0.21 -1.44 7.80
C THR A 258 -0.25 -0.98 9.25
N LEU A 259 -1.45 -1.03 9.84
CA LEU A 259 -1.73 -0.68 11.23
C LEU A 259 -2.53 -1.81 11.90
N GLU A 260 -2.31 -2.01 13.19
CA GLU A 260 -3.18 -2.81 14.06
C GLU A 260 -4.14 -1.87 14.79
N VAL A 261 -5.42 -2.25 14.81
CA VAL A 261 -6.47 -1.54 15.52
C VAL A 261 -6.97 -2.44 16.65
N ALA A 262 -6.71 -2.03 17.89
CA ALA A 262 -7.26 -2.67 19.07
C ALA A 262 -8.80 -2.56 19.08
N PRO A 263 -9.51 -3.54 19.67
CA PRO A 263 -10.94 -3.39 19.92
C PRO A 263 -11.23 -2.15 20.79
N PRO A 264 -12.49 -1.68 20.86
CA PRO A 264 -12.87 -0.67 21.83
C PRO A 264 -12.41 -1.07 23.24
N ALA A 265 -12.03 -0.10 24.06
CA ALA A 265 -11.83 -0.36 25.47
C ALA A 265 -13.12 -0.97 26.05
N PRO A 266 -13.02 -2.00 26.93
CA PRO A 266 -14.17 -2.64 27.53
C PRO A 266 -15.02 -1.69 28.37
#